data_AF-A0A1F9ZDX0-F1
#
_entry.id   AF-A0A1F9ZDX0-F1
#
_cell.length_a   1.000
_cell.length_b   1.000
_cell.length_c   1.000
_cell.angle_alpha   90.00
_cell.angle_beta   90.00
_cell.angle_gamma   90.00
#
_symmetry.space_group_name_H-M   'P 1'
#
loop_
_entity.id
_entity.type
_entity.pdbx_description
1 polymer ?
#
loop_
_entity_poly.entity_id
_entity_poly.type
_entity_poly.pdbx_seq_one_letter_code
_entity_poly.pdbx_strand_id
1 'polypeptide(L)'
;MLRHAYRLPSVRWLVACNLAAMLSVFFFGGLPELSAVYWWEMVIIWLFSFIRVAVVSPLYTLAMSVLLLIGAAFFMAVFTIGLAFAGKWPEFWIKGHLGLTILTRSVLLSAIPLLFSHAYSFYRNFWPDREKYRGPNEDASLRKFVRYPYQRAALWSVVMIISLVAAGSLRKPWLAYVFIGLFKILADVWSHITLNDLTQAAKQESGR
;
A
#
# COMPACT_ATOMS: atom_id res chain seq x y z
N MET A 1 -7.17 14.16 -15.45
CA MET A 1 -6.86 12.77 -15.06
C MET A 1 -7.82 12.22 -14.01
N LEU A 2 -7.99 12.83 -12.83
CA LEU A 2 -8.86 12.31 -11.75
C LEU A 2 -10.35 12.15 -12.14
N ARG A 3 -10.87 13.03 -13.01
CA ARG A 3 -12.28 13.03 -13.46
C ARG A 3 -12.70 11.78 -14.26
N HIS A 4 -11.77 10.93 -14.69
CA HIS A 4 -12.09 9.65 -15.34
C HIS A 4 -11.70 8.44 -14.49
N ALA A 5 -10.90 8.64 -13.44
CA ALA A 5 -10.39 7.54 -12.62
C ALA A 5 -11.50 6.83 -11.84
N TYR A 6 -12.53 7.55 -11.38
CA TYR A 6 -13.69 6.94 -10.71
C TYR A 6 -14.50 6.03 -11.64
N ARG A 7 -14.28 6.05 -12.96
CA ARG A 7 -14.96 5.16 -13.91
C ARG A 7 -14.32 3.78 -13.97
N LEU A 8 -13.04 3.66 -13.57
CA LEU A 8 -12.31 2.41 -13.57
C LEU A 8 -12.81 1.49 -12.44
N PRO A 9 -13.29 0.26 -12.74
CA PRO A 9 -13.78 -0.66 -11.72
C PRO A 9 -12.73 -0.98 -10.65
N SER A 10 -11.45 -1.08 -11.02
CA SER A 10 -10.36 -1.34 -10.07
C SER A 10 -10.14 -0.19 -9.08
N VAL A 11 -10.37 1.05 -9.50
CA VAL A 11 -10.26 2.22 -8.62
C VAL A 11 -11.41 2.25 -7.63
N ARG A 12 -12.65 1.96 -8.06
CA ARG A 12 -13.81 1.85 -7.16
C ARG A 12 -13.60 0.75 -6.12
N TRP A 13 -13.13 -0.41 -6.57
CA TRP A 13 -12.84 -1.54 -5.69
C TRP A 13 -11.75 -1.20 -4.67
N LEU A 14 -10.67 -0.55 -5.11
CA LEU A 14 -9.60 -0.07 -4.24
C LEU A 14 -10.12 0.91 -3.18
N VAL A 15 -10.95 1.88 -3.57
CA VAL A 15 -11.54 2.84 -2.63
C VAL A 15 -12.41 2.12 -1.59
N ALA A 16 -13.25 1.19 -2.04
CA ALA A 16 -14.12 0.42 -1.15
C ALA A 16 -13.32 -0.43 -0.14
N CYS A 17 -12.30 -1.15 -0.60
CA CYS A 17 -11.44 -1.97 0.27
C CYS A 17 -10.67 -1.11 1.28
N ASN A 18 -10.17 0.05 0.86
CA ASN A 18 -9.47 0.99 1.73
C ASN A 18 -10.40 1.59 2.79
N LEU A 19 -11.63 1.94 2.40
CA LEU A 19 -12.63 2.42 3.34
C LEU A 19 -13.02 1.31 4.34
N ALA A 20 -13.21 0.08 3.88
CA ALA A 20 -13.51 -1.06 4.74
C ALA A 20 -12.39 -1.31 5.77
N ALA A 21 -11.12 -1.30 5.34
CA ALA A 21 -9.97 -1.42 6.23
C ALA A 21 -9.91 -0.28 7.26
N MET A 22 -10.15 0.96 6.83
CA MET A 22 -10.18 2.12 7.72
C MET A 22 -11.32 2.06 8.75
N LEU A 23 -12.53 1.68 8.33
CA LEU A 23 -13.67 1.52 9.22
C LEU A 23 -13.43 0.42 10.25
N SER A 24 -12.81 -0.70 9.82
CA SER A 24 -12.44 -1.79 10.72
C SER A 24 -11.47 -1.32 11.82
N VAL A 25 -10.44 -0.56 11.47
CA VAL A 25 -9.52 0.01 12.48
C VAL A 25 -10.21 1.06 13.35
N PHE A 26 -11.08 1.89 12.78
CA PHE A 26 -11.78 2.94 13.53
C PHE A 26 -12.75 2.38 14.59
N PHE A 27 -13.46 1.30 14.28
CA PHE A 27 -14.44 0.70 15.19
C PHE A 27 -13.87 -0.38 16.11
N PHE A 28 -12.80 -1.08 15.70
CA PHE A 28 -12.31 -2.28 16.40
C PHE A 28 -10.82 -2.22 16.76
N GLY A 29 -10.13 -1.10 16.53
CA GLY A 29 -8.69 -0.97 16.76
C GLY A 29 -8.28 0.33 17.44
N GLY A 30 -6.98 0.46 17.66
CA GLY A 30 -6.29 1.66 18.13
C GLY A 30 -5.15 2.06 17.17
N LEU A 31 -4.30 2.99 17.62
CA LEU A 31 -3.14 3.40 16.82
C LEU A 31 -2.16 2.23 16.55
N PRO A 32 -1.91 1.29 17.49
CA PRO A 32 -1.09 0.11 17.22
C PRO A 32 -1.64 -0.78 16.11
N GLU A 33 -2.95 -1.02 16.10
CA GLU A 33 -3.65 -1.78 15.07
C GLU A 33 -3.59 -1.07 13.73
N LEU A 34 -3.74 0.27 13.69
CA LEU A 34 -3.58 1.04 12.46
C LEU A 34 -2.18 0.84 11.84
N SER A 35 -1.14 0.90 12.68
CA SER A 35 0.24 0.64 12.24
C SER A 35 0.43 -0.80 11.77
N ALA A 36 -0.18 -1.76 12.44
CA ALA A 36 -0.13 -3.17 12.04
C ALA A 36 -0.90 -3.45 10.73
N VAL A 37 -2.01 -2.76 10.48
CA VAL A 37 -2.72 -2.81 9.19
C VAL A 37 -1.88 -2.21 8.07
N TYR A 38 -1.20 -1.10 8.34
CA TYR A 38 -0.22 -0.55 7.40
C TYR A 38 0.90 -1.56 7.09
N TRP A 39 1.37 -2.30 8.11
CA TRP A 39 2.36 -3.35 7.91
C TRP A 39 1.88 -4.39 6.90
N TRP A 40 0.66 -4.87 7.09
CA TRP A 40 0.05 -5.79 6.15
C TRP A 40 -0.08 -5.22 4.74
N GLU A 41 -0.45 -3.94 4.60
CA GLU A 41 -0.53 -3.31 3.29
C GLU A 41 0.82 -3.31 2.56
N MET A 42 1.90 -2.96 3.25
CA MET A 42 3.24 -2.98 2.65
C MET A 42 3.65 -4.40 2.29
N VAL A 43 3.41 -5.39 3.15
CA VAL A 43 3.67 -6.81 2.84
C VAL A 43 2.92 -7.22 1.57
N ILE A 44 1.63 -6.88 1.46
CA ILE A 44 0.79 -7.20 0.29
C ILE A 44 1.35 -6.51 -0.97
N ILE A 45 1.72 -5.23 -0.90
CA ILE A 45 2.29 -4.49 -2.03
C ILE A 45 3.59 -5.12 -2.52
N TRP A 46 4.50 -5.45 -1.59
CA TRP A 46 5.76 -6.12 -1.94
C TRP A 46 5.50 -7.50 -2.51
N LEU A 47 4.62 -8.30 -1.90
CA LEU A 47 4.25 -9.63 -2.40
C LEU A 47 3.78 -9.57 -3.86
N PHE A 48 2.85 -8.69 -4.20
CA PHE A 48 2.38 -8.57 -5.58
C PHE A 48 3.43 -7.98 -6.53
N SER A 49 4.32 -7.12 -6.04
CA SER A 49 5.48 -6.68 -6.82
C SER A 49 6.41 -7.86 -7.13
N PHE A 50 6.77 -8.66 -6.13
CA PHE A 50 7.58 -9.87 -6.30
C PHE A 50 6.96 -10.84 -7.29
N ILE A 51 5.65 -11.09 -7.20
CA ILE A 51 4.95 -11.98 -8.14
C ILE A 51 5.05 -11.41 -9.57
N ARG A 52 4.90 -10.10 -9.77
CA ARG A 52 5.05 -9.49 -11.11
C ARG A 52 6.46 -9.65 -11.66
N VAL A 53 7.48 -9.38 -10.83
CA VAL A 53 8.89 -9.56 -11.23
C VAL A 53 9.17 -11.03 -11.54
N ALA A 54 8.66 -11.96 -10.73
CA ALA A 54 8.84 -13.41 -10.94
C ALA A 54 8.21 -13.88 -12.24
N VAL A 55 7.02 -13.36 -12.58
CA VAL A 55 6.35 -13.68 -13.84
C VAL A 55 7.13 -13.12 -15.03
N VAL A 56 7.69 -11.92 -14.94
CA VAL A 56 8.46 -11.33 -16.05
C VAL A 56 9.83 -11.98 -16.19
N SER A 57 10.60 -12.05 -15.11
CA SER A 57 11.99 -12.54 -15.08
C SER A 57 12.30 -13.28 -13.76
N PRO A 58 12.15 -14.61 -13.74
CA PRO A 58 12.40 -15.43 -12.55
C PRO A 58 13.84 -15.30 -12.03
N LEU A 59 14.83 -15.25 -12.93
CA LEU A 59 16.25 -15.14 -12.57
C LEU A 59 16.56 -13.80 -11.92
N TYR A 60 16.04 -12.70 -12.49
CA TYR A 60 16.19 -11.38 -11.89
C TYR A 60 15.54 -11.32 -10.50
N THR A 61 14.38 -11.97 -10.33
CA THR A 61 13.72 -12.05 -9.02
C THR A 61 14.59 -12.78 -8.00
N LEU A 62 15.19 -13.90 -8.38
CA LEU A 62 16.11 -14.64 -7.50
C LEU A 62 17.28 -13.76 -7.09
N ALA A 63 17.92 -13.09 -8.05
CA ALA A 63 19.06 -12.20 -7.82
C ALA A 63 18.72 -11.00 -6.92
N MET A 64 17.55 -10.39 -7.11
CA MET A 64 17.12 -9.19 -6.38
C MET A 64 16.32 -9.49 -5.11
N SER A 65 15.94 -10.75 -4.86
CA SER A 65 15.05 -11.11 -3.77
C SER A 65 15.54 -10.62 -2.41
N VAL A 66 16.83 -10.83 -2.13
CA VAL A 66 17.49 -10.38 -0.90
C VAL A 66 17.45 -8.86 -0.79
N LEU A 67 17.81 -8.13 -1.85
CA LEU A 67 17.83 -6.67 -1.84
C LEU A 67 16.42 -6.07 -1.63
N LEU A 68 15.41 -6.66 -2.27
CA LEU A 68 14.02 -6.25 -2.14
C LEU A 68 13.47 -6.53 -0.74
N LEU A 69 13.84 -7.66 -0.13
CA LEU A 69 13.48 -7.99 1.26
C LEU A 69 14.16 -7.06 2.27
N ILE A 70 15.46 -6.77 2.09
CA ILE A 70 16.18 -5.79 2.91
C ILE A 70 15.53 -4.41 2.79
N GLY A 71 15.21 -3.99 1.57
CA GLY A 71 14.51 -2.73 1.33
C GLY A 71 13.13 -2.67 1.99
N ALA A 72 12.37 -3.76 1.93
CA ALA A 72 11.11 -3.89 2.65
C ALA A 72 11.34 -3.74 4.15
N ALA A 73 12.20 -4.56 4.74
CA ALA A 73 12.48 -4.56 6.18
C ALA A 73 12.96 -3.18 6.68
N PHE A 74 13.83 -2.51 5.93
CA PHE A 74 14.31 -1.17 6.26
C PHE A 74 13.17 -0.15 6.31
N PHE A 75 12.35 -0.06 5.26
CA PHE A 75 11.22 0.87 5.23
C PHE A 75 10.23 0.60 6.36
N MET A 76 9.96 -0.67 6.62
CA MET A 76 9.04 -1.11 7.67
C MET A 76 9.57 -0.77 9.07
N ALA A 77 10.87 -0.94 9.31
CA ALA A 77 11.52 -0.55 10.55
C ALA A 77 11.47 0.97 10.76
N VAL A 78 11.89 1.76 9.75
CA VAL A 78 11.87 3.23 9.81
C VAL A 78 10.46 3.74 10.09
N PHE A 79 9.46 3.20 9.40
CA PHE A 79 8.06 3.56 9.60
C PHE A 79 7.60 3.31 11.03
N THR A 80 7.88 2.12 11.55
CA THR A 80 7.46 1.73 12.89
C THR A 80 8.11 2.59 13.97
N ILE A 81 9.42 2.84 13.84
CA ILE A 81 10.17 3.70 14.76
C ILE A 81 9.61 5.13 14.72
N GLY A 82 9.34 5.67 13.53
CA GLY A 82 8.76 7.00 13.37
C GLY A 82 7.40 7.14 14.06
N LEU A 83 6.53 6.15 13.93
CA LEU A 83 5.23 6.14 14.61
C LEU A 83 5.34 5.96 16.12
N ALA A 84 6.23 5.07 16.59
CA ALA A 84 6.45 4.87 18.01
C ALA A 84 6.95 6.16 18.68
N PHE A 85 7.86 6.88 18.01
CA PHE A 85 8.36 8.17 18.48
C PHE A 85 7.26 9.24 18.49
N ALA A 86 6.52 9.39 17.38
CA ALA A 86 5.47 10.40 17.27
C ALA A 86 4.28 10.15 18.22
N GLY A 87 3.89 8.88 18.38
CA GLY A 87 2.83 8.45 19.28
C GLY A 87 3.24 8.40 20.76
N LYS A 88 4.53 8.67 21.07
CA LYS A 88 5.13 8.50 22.40
C LYS A 88 4.79 7.15 23.02
N TRP A 89 4.86 6.07 22.25
CA TRP A 89 4.48 4.72 22.71
C TRP A 89 5.55 4.15 23.66
N PRO A 90 5.36 4.21 24.99
CA PRO A 90 6.39 3.78 25.94
C PRO A 90 6.56 2.26 25.89
N GLU A 91 5.46 1.56 25.59
CA GLU A 91 5.33 0.10 25.59
C GLU A 91 5.96 -0.56 24.36
N PHE A 92 6.11 0.20 23.26
CA PHE A 92 6.71 -0.29 22.02
C PHE A 92 8.15 -0.77 22.24
N TRP A 93 8.93 -0.03 23.03
CA TRP A 93 10.33 -0.32 23.32
C TRP A 93 10.54 -1.41 24.37
N ILE A 94 9.51 -1.70 25.19
CA ILE A 94 9.66 -2.50 26.42
C ILE A 94 9.15 -3.94 26.22
N LYS A 95 8.21 -4.21 25.30
CA LYS A 95 7.48 -5.50 25.29
C LYS A 95 7.37 -6.26 23.97
N GLY A 96 7.99 -5.80 22.87
CA GLY A 96 7.94 -6.54 21.60
C GLY A 96 6.51 -6.78 21.05
N HIS A 97 5.52 -6.00 21.51
CA HIS A 97 4.09 -6.25 21.27
C HIS A 97 3.68 -6.20 19.79
N LEU A 98 4.46 -5.54 18.93
CA LEU A 98 4.13 -5.40 17.51
C LEU A 98 3.93 -6.75 16.81
N GLY A 99 4.75 -7.76 17.17
CA GLY A 99 4.64 -9.12 16.60
C GLY A 99 3.33 -9.83 16.94
N LEU A 100 2.73 -9.52 18.10
CA LEU A 100 1.42 -10.04 18.49
C LEU A 100 0.28 -9.22 17.89
N THR A 101 0.45 -7.89 17.78
CA THR A 101 -0.57 -6.98 17.23
C THR A 101 -0.85 -7.28 15.76
N ILE A 102 0.15 -7.63 14.95
CA ILE A 102 -0.03 -7.94 13.52
C ILE A 102 -0.94 -9.14 13.25
N LEU A 103 -1.12 -10.02 14.23
CA LEU A 103 -1.98 -11.22 14.12
C LEU A 103 -3.31 -11.05 14.86
N THR A 104 -3.62 -9.87 15.39
CA THR A 104 -4.91 -9.63 16.05
C THR A 104 -6.06 -9.68 15.06
N ARG A 105 -7.24 -10.10 15.54
CA ARG A 105 -8.44 -10.25 14.70
C ARG A 105 -8.81 -8.97 13.95
N SER A 106 -8.74 -7.80 14.59
CA SER A 106 -9.06 -6.50 13.98
C SER A 106 -8.11 -6.17 12.83
N VAL A 107 -6.81 -6.44 13.01
CA VAL A 107 -5.80 -6.24 11.97
C VAL A 107 -6.03 -7.19 10.79
N LEU A 108 -6.26 -8.48 11.06
CA LEU A 108 -6.50 -9.47 10.01
C LEU A 108 -7.78 -9.17 9.22
N LEU A 109 -8.87 -8.78 9.90
CA LEU A 109 -10.11 -8.35 9.23
C LEU A 109 -9.90 -7.13 8.33
N SER A 110 -8.98 -6.23 8.70
CA SER A 110 -8.65 -5.05 7.90
C SER A 110 -7.69 -5.38 6.74
N ALA A 111 -6.80 -6.36 6.92
CA ALA A 111 -5.84 -6.80 5.90
C ALA A 111 -6.53 -7.56 4.76
N ILE A 112 -7.60 -8.30 5.03
CA ILE A 112 -8.33 -9.09 4.04
C ILE A 112 -8.84 -8.23 2.85
N PRO A 113 -9.59 -7.13 3.05
CA PRO A 113 -9.99 -6.25 1.96
C PRO A 113 -8.81 -5.70 1.15
N LEU A 114 -7.69 -5.37 1.83
CA LEU A 114 -6.48 -4.89 1.16
C LEU A 114 -5.88 -5.97 0.25
N LEU A 115 -5.79 -7.20 0.74
CA LEU A 115 -5.30 -8.34 -0.04
C LEU A 115 -6.16 -8.56 -1.29
N PHE A 116 -7.49 -8.58 -1.13
CA PHE A 116 -8.43 -8.74 -2.23
C PHE A 116 -8.37 -7.58 -3.24
N SER A 117 -8.17 -6.35 -2.77
CA SER A 117 -7.97 -5.18 -3.65
C SER A 117 -6.76 -5.36 -4.57
N HIS A 118 -5.63 -5.76 -3.99
CA HIS A 118 -4.40 -5.99 -4.74
C HIS A 118 -4.48 -7.22 -5.64
N ALA A 119 -5.09 -8.31 -5.18
CA ALA A 119 -5.32 -9.51 -5.97
C ALA A 119 -6.20 -9.22 -7.19
N TYR A 120 -7.31 -8.50 -6.99
CA TYR A 120 -8.21 -8.09 -8.07
C TYR A 120 -7.49 -7.20 -9.08
N SER A 121 -6.73 -6.22 -8.61
CA SER A 121 -5.93 -5.33 -9.47
C SER A 121 -4.86 -6.09 -10.26
N PHE A 122 -4.19 -7.06 -9.63
CA PHE A 122 -3.22 -7.93 -10.28
C PHE A 122 -3.87 -8.79 -11.37
N TYR A 123 -4.97 -9.46 -11.04
CA TYR A 123 -5.69 -10.33 -11.97
C TYR A 123 -6.30 -9.55 -13.15
N ARG A 124 -6.84 -8.35 -12.89
CA ARG A 124 -7.52 -7.58 -13.94
C ARG A 124 -6.56 -6.79 -14.83
N ASN A 125 -5.49 -6.23 -14.27
CA ASN A 125 -4.65 -5.26 -14.98
C ASN A 125 -3.28 -5.81 -15.42
N PHE A 126 -2.77 -6.86 -14.77
CA PHE A 126 -1.44 -7.41 -15.07
C PHE A 126 -1.53 -8.78 -15.72
N TRP A 127 -2.27 -9.71 -15.11
CA TRP A 127 -2.25 -11.12 -15.51
C TRP A 127 -2.58 -11.41 -17.00
N PRO A 128 -3.62 -10.78 -17.60
CA PRO A 128 -3.99 -11.05 -18.99
C PRO A 128 -2.93 -10.53 -19.97
N ASP A 129 -2.24 -9.45 -19.60
CA ASP A 129 -1.27 -8.73 -20.42
C ASP A 129 0.18 -9.04 -20.05
N ARG A 130 0.43 -10.05 -19.21
CA ARG A 130 1.74 -10.34 -18.62
C ARG A 130 2.87 -10.53 -19.66
N GLU A 131 2.55 -11.06 -20.83
CA GLU A 131 3.53 -11.28 -21.91
C GLU A 131 4.01 -9.97 -22.55
N LYS A 132 3.22 -8.89 -22.50
CA LYS A 132 3.61 -7.56 -23.01
C LYS A 132 4.78 -6.94 -22.24
N TYR A 133 5.03 -7.43 -21.03
CA TYR A 133 6.08 -6.96 -20.14
C TYR A 133 7.40 -7.74 -20.30
N ARG A 134 7.47 -8.71 -21.22
CA ARG A 134 8.67 -9.49 -21.53
C ARG A 134 9.34 -9.02 -22.82
N GLY A 135 10.57 -9.46 -23.07
CA GLY A 135 11.30 -9.17 -24.30
C GLY A 135 11.82 -7.73 -24.35
N PRO A 136 11.61 -6.96 -25.44
CA PRO A 136 12.19 -5.62 -25.58
C PRO A 136 11.85 -4.61 -24.47
N ASN A 137 10.73 -4.82 -23.77
CA ASN A 137 10.26 -3.96 -22.68
C ASN A 137 10.57 -4.50 -21.27
N GLU A 138 11.30 -5.61 -21.17
CA GLU A 138 11.54 -6.32 -19.91
C GLU A 138 12.21 -5.42 -18.86
N ASP A 139 13.33 -4.78 -19.20
CA ASP A 139 14.08 -3.92 -18.28
C ASP A 139 13.24 -2.76 -17.74
N ALA A 140 12.45 -2.12 -18.61
CA ALA A 140 11.56 -1.02 -18.21
C ALA A 140 10.47 -1.53 -17.25
N SER A 141 9.91 -2.71 -17.53
CA SER A 141 8.88 -3.35 -16.72
C SER A 141 9.41 -3.79 -15.36
N LEU A 142 10.60 -4.40 -15.31
CA LEU A 142 11.26 -4.81 -14.07
C LEU A 142 11.56 -3.61 -13.17
N ARG A 143 12.15 -2.54 -13.72
CA ARG A 143 12.38 -1.29 -12.98
C ARG A 143 11.08 -0.72 -12.41
N LYS A 144 10.00 -0.73 -13.20
CA LYS A 144 8.67 -0.27 -12.76
C LYS A 144 8.16 -1.11 -11.58
N PHE A 145 8.21 -2.44 -11.68
CA PHE A 145 7.70 -3.32 -10.63
C PHE A 145 8.53 -3.27 -9.36
N VAL A 146 9.86 -3.18 -9.48
CA VAL A 146 10.79 -3.01 -8.35
C VAL A 146 10.58 -1.66 -7.67
N ARG A 147 10.42 -0.57 -8.42
CA ARG A 147 10.32 0.80 -7.87
C ARG A 147 8.96 1.08 -7.23
N TYR A 148 7.90 0.48 -7.75
CA TYR A 148 6.51 0.65 -7.28
C TYR A 148 6.36 0.54 -5.76
N PRO A 149 6.80 -0.54 -5.08
CA PRO A 149 6.66 -0.67 -3.64
C PRO A 149 7.36 0.46 -2.86
N TYR A 150 8.57 0.85 -3.26
CA TYR A 150 9.30 1.95 -2.61
C TYR A 150 8.59 3.30 -2.76
N GLN A 151 8.05 3.59 -3.95
CA GLN A 151 7.26 4.80 -4.18
C GLN A 151 6.01 4.83 -3.30
N ARG A 152 5.36 3.68 -3.12
CA ARG A 152 4.22 3.54 -2.21
C ARG A 152 4.66 3.84 -0.78
N ALA A 153 5.66 3.16 -0.24
CA ALA A 153 6.13 3.41 1.14
C ALA A 153 6.59 4.86 1.38
N ALA A 154 7.25 5.50 0.41
CA ALA A 154 7.63 6.89 0.51
C ALA A 154 6.40 7.83 0.56
N LEU A 155 5.43 7.65 -0.34
CA LEU A 155 4.18 8.42 -0.34
C LEU A 155 3.43 8.25 0.98
N TRP A 156 3.42 7.04 1.52
CA TRP A 156 2.80 6.71 2.79
C TRP A 156 3.48 7.36 3.99
N SER A 157 4.81 7.43 3.98
CA SER A 157 5.57 8.11 5.02
C SER A 157 5.19 9.59 5.07
N VAL A 158 5.02 10.23 3.90
CA VAL A 158 4.53 11.62 3.81
C VAL A 158 3.10 11.75 4.36
N VAL A 159 2.18 10.86 3.98
CA VAL A 159 0.80 10.86 4.48
C VAL A 159 0.75 10.76 6.01
N MET A 160 1.56 9.86 6.59
CA MET A 160 1.61 9.68 8.03
C MET A 160 2.19 10.90 8.74
N ILE A 161 3.28 11.48 8.24
CA ILE A 161 3.87 12.70 8.82
C ILE A 161 2.84 13.83 8.84
N ILE A 162 2.17 14.09 7.72
CA ILE A 162 1.15 15.14 7.62
C ILE A 162 0.01 14.86 8.60
N SER A 163 -0.47 13.62 8.66
CA SER A 163 -1.61 13.26 9.51
C SER A 163 -1.28 13.36 10.99
N LEU A 164 -0.07 12.99 11.40
CA LEU A 164 0.42 13.11 12.77
C LEU A 164 0.61 14.57 13.17
N VAL A 165 1.20 15.39 12.30
CA VAL A 165 1.33 16.85 12.53
C VAL A 165 -0.05 17.47 12.68
N ALA A 166 -0.98 17.18 11.77
CA ALA A 166 -2.34 17.71 11.84
C ALA A 166 -3.08 17.30 13.12
N ALA A 167 -3.02 16.01 13.49
CA ALA A 167 -3.66 15.52 14.71
C ALA A 167 -3.03 16.12 15.98
N GLY A 168 -1.71 16.25 16.00
CA GLY A 168 -0.95 16.88 17.09
C GLY A 168 -1.30 18.35 17.26
N SER A 169 -1.31 19.13 16.17
CA SER A 169 -1.68 20.54 16.18
C SER A 169 -3.11 20.78 16.66
N LEU A 170 -4.03 19.86 16.37
CA LEU A 170 -5.45 19.97 16.74
C LEU A 170 -5.76 19.39 18.12
N ARG A 171 -4.78 18.77 18.81
CA ARG A 171 -4.95 18.06 20.09
C ARG A 171 -6.11 17.05 20.09
N LYS A 172 -6.43 16.50 18.93
CA LYS A 172 -7.53 15.56 18.70
C LYS A 172 -6.95 14.31 18.04
N PRO A 173 -6.47 13.32 18.82
CA PRO A 173 -5.77 12.15 18.29
C PRO A 173 -6.65 11.32 17.34
N TRP A 174 -7.98 11.35 17.54
CA TRP A 174 -8.91 10.66 16.65
C TRP A 174 -8.95 11.23 15.22
N LEU A 175 -8.55 12.50 15.02
CA LEU A 175 -8.44 13.08 13.68
C LEU A 175 -7.29 12.47 12.88
N ALA A 176 -6.29 11.87 13.54
CA ALA A 176 -5.22 11.15 12.85
C ALA A 176 -5.80 10.04 11.98
N TYR A 177 -6.76 9.26 12.47
CA TYR A 177 -7.39 8.19 11.69
C TYR A 177 -8.11 8.73 10.46
N VAL A 178 -8.81 9.86 10.59
CA VAL A 178 -9.54 10.49 9.49
C VAL A 178 -8.58 11.01 8.42
N PHE A 179 -7.52 11.72 8.83
CA PHE A 179 -6.52 12.24 7.90
C PHE A 179 -5.75 11.10 7.22
N ILE A 180 -5.32 10.09 7.98
CA ILE A 180 -4.62 8.92 7.44
C ILE A 180 -5.52 8.24 6.41
N GLY A 181 -6.77 7.93 6.76
CA GLY A 181 -7.70 7.28 5.83
C GLY A 181 -7.96 8.08 4.55
N LEU A 182 -8.20 9.39 4.67
CA LEU A 182 -8.47 10.24 3.52
C LEU A 182 -7.24 10.36 2.61
N PHE A 183 -6.10 10.76 3.16
CA PHE A 183 -4.87 10.95 2.40
C PHE A 183 -4.37 9.64 1.80
N LYS A 184 -4.57 8.51 2.50
CA LYS A 184 -4.31 7.17 1.99
C LYS A 184 -5.15 6.86 0.76
N ILE A 185 -6.46 7.05 0.83
CA ILE A 185 -7.34 6.78 -0.33
C ILE A 185 -6.90 7.64 -1.52
N LEU A 186 -6.60 8.92 -1.29
CA LEU A 186 -6.12 9.82 -2.34
C LEU A 186 -4.77 9.37 -2.93
N ALA A 187 -3.81 9.03 -2.07
CA ALA A 187 -2.49 8.51 -2.44
C ALA A 187 -2.61 7.21 -3.26
N ASP A 188 -3.50 6.32 -2.85
CA ASP A 188 -3.75 5.05 -3.52
C ASP A 188 -4.36 5.25 -4.89
N VAL A 189 -5.40 6.06 -4.99
CA VAL A 189 -6.02 6.41 -6.27
C VAL A 189 -4.99 7.05 -7.20
N TRP A 190 -4.22 8.02 -6.71
CA TRP A 190 -3.18 8.69 -7.50
C TRP A 190 -2.10 7.72 -7.98
N SER A 191 -1.58 6.88 -7.08
CA SER A 191 -0.57 5.89 -7.42
C SER A 191 -1.11 4.84 -8.38
N HIS A 192 -2.38 4.45 -8.26
CA HIS A 192 -3.00 3.45 -9.12
C HIS A 192 -3.20 3.99 -10.55
N ILE A 193 -3.60 5.25 -10.69
CA ILE A 193 -3.73 5.91 -12.00
C ILE A 193 -2.36 6.10 -12.66
N THR A 194 -1.41 6.63 -11.90
CA THR A 194 -0.11 7.07 -12.43
C THR A 194 0.84 5.91 -12.67
N LEU A 195 0.84 4.89 -11.79
CA LEU A 195 1.82 3.80 -11.83
C LEU A 195 1.32 2.55 -12.57
N ASN A 196 0.02 2.36 -12.77
CA ASN A 196 -0.48 1.25 -13.60
C ASN A 196 -0.83 1.68 -15.04
N ASP A 197 -0.43 2.87 -15.48
CA ASP A 197 -0.67 3.39 -16.84
C ASP A 197 -2.14 3.34 -17.30
N LEU A 198 -3.08 3.31 -16.34
CA LEU A 198 -4.52 3.23 -16.60
C LEU A 198 -5.05 4.46 -17.33
N THR A 199 -4.24 5.52 -17.43
CA THR A 199 -4.50 6.70 -18.24
C THR A 199 -4.73 6.37 -19.73
N GLN A 200 -4.10 5.33 -20.27
CA GLN A 200 -4.33 4.90 -21.66
C GLN A 200 -5.61 4.07 -21.81
N ALA A 201 -5.88 3.17 -20.87
CA ALA A 201 -7.12 2.38 -20.84
C ALA A 201 -8.37 3.27 -20.66
N ALA A 202 -8.30 4.26 -19.77
CA ALA A 202 -9.40 5.21 -19.55
C ALA A 202 -9.67 6.10 -20.78
N LYS A 203 -8.64 6.43 -21.57
CA LYS A 203 -8.81 7.17 -22.84
C LYS A 203 -9.50 6.31 -23.90
N GLN A 204 -9.16 5.02 -24.01
CA GLN A 204 -9.81 4.10 -24.94
C GLN A 204 -11.28 3.82 -24.59
N GLU A 205 -11.62 3.73 -23.31
CA GLU A 205 -13.02 3.58 -22.87
C GLU A 205 -13.84 4.87 -23.00
N SER A 206 -13.21 6.06 -22.97
CA SER A 206 -13.90 7.36 -23.14
C SER A 206 -14.10 7.79 -24.59
N GLY A 207 -13.46 7.08 -25.55
CA GLY A 207 -13.60 7.30 -26.99
C GLY A 207 -14.64 6.39 -27.65
N ARG A 208 -15.40 5.63 -26.85
CA ARG A 208 -16.61 4.89 -27.22
C ARG A 208 -17.80 5.52 -26.49
#